data_AF-A0A317DSM8-F1
#
_entry.id   AF-A0A317DSM8-F1
#
_cell.length_a   1.000
_cell.length_b   1.000
_cell.length_c   1.000
_cell.angle_alpha   90.00
_cell.angle_beta   90.00
_cell.angle_gamma   90.00
#
_symmetry.space_group_name_H-M   'P 1'
#
loop_
_entity.id
_entity.type
_entity.pdbx_description
1 polymer ?
#
loop_
_entity_poly.entity_id
_entity_poly.type
_entity_poly.pdbx_seq_one_letter_code
_entity_poly.pdbx_strand_id
1 'polypeptide(L)'
;MLNLGGNCGALIIYTGRDLHGREIEISRDDEERRTHSAVRERQVRDGAFHSAVYPDLEAGLYTVWWDDRTPAGAISVTGGSIAEFVWPTSSPPGAG
;
A
#
# COMPACT_ATOMS: atom_id res chain seq x y z
N MET A 1 -20.28 -18.57 19.72
CA MET A 1 -19.26 -17.55 20.05
C MET A 1 -18.76 -16.99 18.73
N LEU A 2 -18.86 -15.67 18.56
CA LEU A 2 -18.86 -14.98 17.27
C LEU A 2 -17.51 -14.26 17.10
N ASN A 3 -16.62 -14.80 16.27
CA ASN A 3 -15.39 -14.13 15.84
C ASN A 3 -15.74 -13.06 14.80
N LEU A 4 -16.16 -11.87 15.25
CA LEU A 4 -16.30 -10.71 14.38
C LEU A 4 -15.07 -9.83 14.50
N GLY A 5 -14.11 -10.14 13.63
CA GLY A 5 -12.93 -9.35 13.33
C GLY A 5 -12.23 -10.05 12.19
N GLY A 6 -12.65 -9.78 10.95
CA GLY A 6 -12.04 -10.41 9.78
C GLY A 6 -10.53 -10.15 9.81
N ASN A 7 -9.74 -11.21 9.65
CA ASN A 7 -8.27 -11.10 9.65
C ASN A 7 -7.75 -10.20 8.51
N CYS A 8 -8.61 -9.78 7.59
CA CYS A 8 -8.25 -8.92 6.48
C CYS A 8 -8.56 -7.45 6.75
N GLY A 9 -7.60 -6.58 6.44
CA GLY A 9 -7.76 -5.13 6.31
C GLY A 9 -7.61 -4.70 4.85
N ALA A 10 -7.40 -3.40 4.65
CA ALA A 10 -7.07 -2.84 3.34
C ALA A 10 -5.91 -1.85 3.47
N LEU A 11 -5.21 -1.60 2.37
CA LEU A 11 -4.18 -0.56 2.28
C LEU A 11 -4.49 0.40 1.13
N ILE A 12 -4.40 1.69 1.42
CA ILE A 12 -4.41 2.77 0.43
C ILE A 12 -3.03 3.43 0.42
N ILE A 13 -2.40 3.49 -0.74
CA ILE A 13 -1.14 4.22 -0.95
C ILE A 13 -1.42 5.48 -1.75
N TYR A 14 -1.42 6.64 -1.10
CA TYR A 14 -1.60 7.92 -1.75
C TYR A 14 -0.33 8.34 -2.49
N THR A 15 -0.50 8.87 -3.71
CA THR A 15 0.59 9.25 -4.59
C THR A 15 0.35 10.61 -5.23
N GLY A 16 1.39 11.16 -5.85
CA GLY A 16 1.24 12.24 -6.82
C GLY A 16 0.66 11.77 -8.16
N ARG A 17 0.21 12.72 -8.97
CA ARG A 17 -0.33 12.50 -10.34
C ARG A 17 0.70 11.95 -11.32
N ASP A 18 1.98 12.22 -11.07
CA ASP A 18 3.14 11.74 -11.83
C ASP A 18 3.28 10.22 -11.80
N LEU A 19 2.67 9.57 -10.81
CA LEU A 19 2.67 8.11 -10.68
C LEU A 19 1.39 7.47 -11.24
N HIS A 20 0.52 8.21 -11.92
CA HIS A 20 -0.68 7.63 -12.53
C HIS A 20 -0.34 6.47 -13.47
N GLY A 21 -1.03 5.34 -13.30
CA GLY A 21 -0.81 4.11 -14.08
C GLY A 21 0.40 3.29 -13.63
N ARG A 22 1.24 3.80 -12.74
CA ARG A 22 2.38 3.04 -12.20
C ARG A 22 1.88 1.94 -11.27
N GLU A 23 2.49 0.76 -11.37
CA GLU A 23 2.28 -0.32 -10.43
C GLU A 23 3.15 -0.10 -9.19
N ILE A 24 2.54 -0.19 -8.02
CA ILE A 24 3.24 -0.24 -6.75
C ILE A 24 3.16 -1.67 -6.24
N GLU A 25 4.29 -2.20 -5.78
CA GLU A 25 4.36 -3.52 -5.19
C GLU A 25 4.37 -3.43 -3.66
N ILE A 26 3.72 -4.40 -3.03
CA ILE A 26 3.82 -4.65 -1.58
C ILE A 26 4.13 -6.12 -1.35
N SER A 27 4.87 -6.41 -0.28
CA SER A 27 4.99 -7.77 0.26
C SER A 27 4.78 -7.74 1.76
N ARG A 28 4.18 -8.80 2.29
CA ARG A 28 4.14 -9.01 3.73
C ARG A 28 5.51 -9.55 4.19
N ASP A 29 5.98 -9.19 5.38
CA ASP A 29 7.35 -9.50 5.82
C ASP A 29 7.68 -11.02 5.88
N ASP A 30 6.67 -11.87 6.03
CA ASP A 30 6.78 -13.33 6.04
C ASP A 30 6.52 -13.98 4.67
N GLU A 31 6.35 -13.20 3.60
CA GLU A 31 6.05 -13.68 2.25
C GLU A 31 6.99 -13.10 1.19
N GLU A 32 7.53 -13.97 0.34
CA GLU A 32 8.30 -13.55 -0.85
C GLU A 32 7.39 -13.03 -1.97
N ARG A 33 6.09 -13.38 -1.93
CA ARG A 33 5.14 -13.02 -2.97
C ARG A 33 4.79 -11.53 -2.87
N ARG A 34 5.05 -10.80 -3.95
CA ARG A 34 4.59 -9.41 -4.10
C ARG A 34 3.20 -9.35 -4.71
N THR A 35 2.40 -8.44 -4.17
CA THR A 35 1.12 -8.04 -4.76
C THR A 35 1.30 -6.65 -5.34
N HIS A 36 0.81 -6.44 -6.57
CA HIS A 36 0.86 -5.15 -7.23
C HIS A 36 -0.53 -4.55 -7.41
N SER A 37 -0.60 -3.22 -7.40
CA SER A 37 -1.79 -2.47 -7.76
C SER A 37 -1.39 -1.21 -8.51
N ALA A 38 -2.09 -0.92 -9.59
CA ALA A 38 -1.86 0.28 -10.38
C ALA A 38 -2.44 1.51 -9.66
N VAL A 39 -1.68 2.60 -9.68
CA VAL A 39 -2.13 3.91 -9.22
C VAL A 39 -3.23 4.41 -10.15
N ARG A 40 -4.38 4.72 -9.58
CA ARG A 40 -5.55 5.25 -10.30
C ARG A 40 -5.94 6.61 -9.76
N GLU A 41 -6.43 7.46 -10.64
CA GLU A 41 -7.14 8.67 -10.26
C GLU A 41 -8.48 8.30 -9.59
N ARG A 42 -8.79 8.94 -8.46
CA ARG A 42 -10.06 8.85 -7.75
C ARG A 42 -10.62 10.25 -7.55
N GLN A 43 -11.86 10.42 -7.96
CA GLN A 43 -12.61 11.66 -7.81
C GLN A 43 -13.22 11.74 -6.41
N VAL A 44 -13.02 12.87 -5.73
CA VAL A 44 -13.65 13.25 -4.46
C VAL A 44 -14.35 14.60 -4.59
N ARG A 45 -15.17 14.94 -3.60
CA ARG A 45 -15.95 16.19 -3.61
C ARG A 45 -15.09 17.44 -3.79
N ASP A 46 -13.84 17.43 -3.31
CA ASP A 46 -12.92 18.57 -3.35
C ASP A 46 -11.77 18.42 -4.37
N GLY A 47 -11.85 17.46 -5.31
CA GLY A 47 -10.84 17.29 -6.35
C GLY A 47 -10.56 15.83 -6.73
N ALA A 48 -9.40 15.56 -7.31
CA ALA A 48 -8.95 14.21 -7.64
C ALA A 48 -7.66 13.88 -6.90
N PHE A 49 -7.55 12.66 -6.37
CA PHE A 49 -6.31 12.14 -5.83
C PHE A 49 -5.89 10.86 -6.54
N HIS A 50 -4.59 10.57 -6.51
CA HIS A 50 -4.03 9.37 -7.11
C HIS A 50 -3.66 8.40 -6.00
N SER A 51 -4.08 7.14 -6.12
CA SER A 51 -3.64 6.11 -5.18
C SER A 51 -3.63 4.70 -5.76
N ALA A 52 -2.80 3.83 -5.20
CA ALA A 52 -2.93 2.38 -5.34
C ALA A 52 -3.77 1.85 -4.17
N VAL A 53 -4.64 0.87 -4.43
CA VAL A 53 -5.51 0.28 -3.41
C VAL A 53 -5.38 -1.23 -3.44
N TYR A 54 -5.22 -1.81 -2.25
CA TYR A 54 -5.07 -3.23 -2.00
C TYR A 54 -6.19 -3.65 -1.03
N PRO A 55 -7.29 -4.20 -1.55
CA PRO A 55 -8.33 -4.77 -0.70
C PRO A 55 -7.89 -6.14 -0.15
N ASP A 56 -8.55 -6.56 0.92
CA ASP A 56 -8.50 -7.94 1.44
C ASP A 56 -7.10 -8.45 1.82
N LEU A 57 -6.27 -7.56 2.38
CA LEU A 57 -4.94 -7.91 2.87
C LEU A 57 -5.00 -8.56 4.25
N GLU A 58 -4.38 -9.72 4.44
CA GLU A 58 -4.21 -10.30 5.77
C GLU A 58 -3.47 -9.32 6.71
N ALA A 59 -3.88 -9.28 7.97
CA ALA A 59 -3.26 -8.44 8.97
C ALA A 59 -1.77 -8.81 9.15
N GLY A 60 -0.90 -7.80 9.13
CA GLY A 60 0.55 -8.01 9.15
C GLY A 60 1.33 -6.74 8.85
N LEU A 61 2.65 -6.83 8.92
CA LEU A 61 3.56 -5.78 8.47
C LEU A 61 3.86 -5.97 6.98
N TYR A 62 3.64 -4.91 6.21
CA TYR A 62 3.90 -4.90 4.77
C TYR A 62 5.03 -3.94 4.47
N THR A 63 5.95 -4.40 3.63
CA THR A 63 6.91 -3.55 2.93
C THR A 63 6.26 -2.99 1.67
N VAL A 64 6.29 -1.67 1.50
CA VAL A 64 5.95 -0.98 0.25
C VAL A 64 7.23 -0.79 -0.53
N TRP A 65 7.26 -1.23 -1.79
CA TRP A 65 8.46 -1.24 -2.62
C TRP A 65 8.53 -0.01 -3.52
N TRP A 66 9.64 0.72 -3.44
CA TRP A 66 9.99 1.78 -4.37
C TRP A 66 10.30 1.20 -5.75
N ASP A 67 11.10 0.13 -5.78
CA ASP A 67 11.44 -0.66 -6.97
C ASP A 67 11.70 -2.12 -6.56
N ASP A 68 12.22 -2.94 -7.46
CA ASP A 68 12.51 -4.35 -7.22
C ASP A 68 13.35 -4.62 -5.97
N ARG A 69 14.17 -3.67 -5.51
CA ARG A 69 15.15 -3.88 -4.43
C ARG A 69 15.08 -2.83 -3.32
N THR A 70 14.45 -1.69 -3.57
CA THR A 70 14.45 -0.57 -2.64
C THR A 70 13.11 -0.49 -1.91
N PRO A 71 13.05 -0.66 -0.58
CA PRO A 71 11.85 -0.35 0.19
C PRO A 71 11.54 1.15 0.16
N ALA A 72 10.31 1.51 -0.16
CA ALA A 72 9.78 2.86 0.04
C ALA A 72 9.42 3.12 1.52
N GLY A 73 9.05 2.06 2.25
CA GLY A 73 8.70 2.11 3.67
C GLY A 73 7.98 0.85 4.11
N ALA A 74 7.53 0.82 5.36
CA ALA A 74 6.76 -0.29 5.93
C ALA A 74 5.48 0.23 6.59
N ILE A 75 4.43 -0.58 6.58
CA ILE A 75 3.14 -0.23 7.19
C ILE A 75 2.41 -1.46 7.74
N SER A 76 1.84 -1.32 8.93
CA SER A 76 1.01 -2.36 9.55
C SER A 76 -0.43 -2.30 9.04
N VAL A 77 -0.93 -3.42 8.54
CA VAL A 77 -2.34 -3.63 8.21
C VAL A 77 -3.01 -4.37 9.36
N THR A 78 -4.13 -3.83 9.85
CA THR A 78 -4.93 -4.44 10.92
C THR A 78 -6.27 -4.90 10.35
N GLY A 79 -6.73 -6.08 10.77
CA GLY A 79 -8.02 -6.63 10.37
C GLY A 79 -9.19 -5.67 10.64
N GLY A 80 -10.10 -5.53 9.68
CA GLY A 80 -11.25 -4.62 9.78
C GLY A 80 -10.91 -3.14 9.72
N SER A 81 -9.67 -2.76 9.39
CA SER A 81 -9.22 -1.36 9.28
C SER A 81 -8.59 -1.07 7.93
N ILE A 82 -8.55 0.22 7.58
CA ILE A 82 -7.82 0.72 6.42
C ILE A 82 -6.50 1.32 6.91
N ALA A 83 -5.39 0.78 6.43
CA ALA A 83 -4.07 1.38 6.56
C ALA A 83 -3.84 2.40 5.44
N GLU A 84 -3.17 3.49 5.77
CA GLU A 84 -2.92 4.60 4.84
C GLU A 84 -1.42 4.90 4.80
N PHE A 85 -0.83 4.84 3.61
CA PHE A 85 0.58 5.15 3.36
C PHE A 85 0.70 6.28 2.34
N VAL A 86 1.63 7.20 2.56
CA VAL A 86 1.91 8.29 1.61
C VAL A 86 3.21 7.96 0.89
N TRP A 87 3.15 7.90 -0.44
CA TRP A 87 4.31 7.64 -1.26
C TRP A 87 5.39 8.71 -1.07
N PRO A 88 6.64 8.33 -0.78
CA PRO A 88 7.72 9.30 -0.59
C PRO A 88 7.99 10.14 -1.84
N THR A 89 8.38 11.40 -1.67
CA THR A 89 8.74 12.30 -2.80
C THR A 89 10.11 11.99 -3.41
N SER A 90 10.92 11.18 -2.74
CA SER A 90 12.23 10.70 -3.21
C SER A 90 12.49 9.30 -2.68
N SER A 91 13.32 8.52 -3.38
CA SER A 91 13.72 7.20 -2.90
C SER A 91 14.34 7.34 -1.52
N PRO A 92 13.92 6.56 -0.51
CA PRO A 92 14.66 6.47 0.73
C PRO A 92 16.11 6.07 0.43
N PRO A 93 17.09 6.55 1.20
CA PRO A 93 18.45 6.03 1.10
C PRO A 93 18.37 4.52 1.33
N GLY A 94 18.77 3.75 0.31
CA GLY A 94 18.71 2.30 0.39
C GLY A 94 19.41 1.82 1.65
N ALA A 95 18.73 1.00 2.44
CA ALA A 95 19.40 0.18 3.43
C ALA A 95 20.25 -0.84 2.65
N GLY A 96 21.46 -0.41 2.25
CA GLY A 96 22.47 -1.25 1.63
C GLY A 96 23.18 -2.12 2.65
#